data_AF-A0A0R3RNG7-F1
#
_entry.id   AF-A0A0R3RNG7-F1
#
_cell.length_a   1.000
_cell.length_b   1.000
_cell.length_c   1.000
_cell.angle_alpha   90.00
_cell.angle_beta   90.00
_cell.angle_gamma   90.00
#
_symmetry.space_group_name_H-M   'P 1'
#
loop_
_entity.id
_entity.type
_entity.pdbx_description
1 polymer ?
#
loop_
_entity_poly.entity_id
_entity_poly.type
_entity_poly.pdbx_seq_one_letter_code
_entity_poly.pdbx_strand_id
1 'polypeptide(L)' 'MDGSSYYDIEVAEDDWIRINLERGDLIIIPPGLTYRFTLTPENKVIVQRFYGAKNMTQQG' A
#
# COMPACT_ATOMS: atom_id res chain seq x y z
N MET A 1 0.33 1.50 -15.30
CA MET A 1 0.89 1.96 -14.02
C MET A 1 2.10 2.83 -14.32
N ASP A 2 2.26 3.94 -13.61
CA ASP A 2 3.23 5.02 -13.89
C ASP A 2 3.51 5.82 -12.61
N GLY A 3 4.63 6.53 -12.52
CA GLY A 3 5.02 7.31 -11.33
C GLY A 3 5.53 6.46 -10.16
N SER A 4 5.64 7.09 -8.98
CA SER A 4 6.28 6.51 -7.79
C SER A 4 5.64 6.99 -6.48
N SER A 5 5.81 6.20 -5.41
CA SER A 5 5.26 6.53 -4.08
C SER A 5 6.08 5.91 -2.94
N TYR A 6 5.97 6.49 -1.75
CA TYR A 6 6.47 5.90 -0.52
C TYR A 6 5.35 5.26 0.29
N TYR A 7 5.61 4.05 0.78
CA TYR A 7 4.83 3.41 1.83
C TYR A 7 5.70 3.26 3.08
N ASP A 8 5.27 3.87 4.17
CA ASP A 8 5.92 3.70 5.47
C ASP A 8 5.13 2.68 6.28
N ILE A 9 5.78 1.60 6.71
CA ILE A 9 5.16 0.54 7.53
C ILE A 9 5.79 0.59 8.92
N GLU A 10 4.94 0.66 9.94
CA GLU A 10 5.37 0.56 11.33
C GLU A 10 5.58 -0.92 11.69
N VAL A 11 6.81 -1.30 12.02
CA VAL A 11 7.19 -2.68 12.37
C VAL A 11 7.25 -2.93 13.87
N ALA A 12 7.52 -1.88 14.63
CA ALA A 12 7.45 -1.81 16.09
C ALA A 12 7.10 -0.37 16.50
N GLU A 13 6.80 -0.14 17.78
CA GLU A 13 6.45 1.19 18.30
C GLU A 13 7.51 2.23 17.91
N ASP A 14 7.09 3.23 17.11
CA ASP A 14 7.94 4.30 16.57
C ASP A 14 9.10 3.83 15.66
N ASP A 15 9.07 2.58 15.18
CA ASP A 15 10.04 2.04 14.22
C ASP A 15 9.41 1.84 12.83
N TRP A 16 9.97 2.53 11.84
CA TRP A 16 9.37 2.69 10.51
C TRP A 16 10.32 2.23 9.41
N ILE A 17 9.79 1.37 8.53
CA ILE A 17 10.44 1.01 7.27
C ILE A 17 9.75 1.75 6.12
N ARG A 18 10.53 2.51 5.36
CA ARG A 18 10.09 3.16 4.12
C ARG A 18 10.37 2.28 2.92
N ILE A 19 9.33 2.02 2.13
CA ILE A 19 9.39 1.31 0.86
C ILE A 19 9.14 2.30 -0.27
N ASN A 20 10.11 2.46 -1.17
CA ASN A 20 9.92 3.18 -2.44
C ASN A 20 9.32 2.23 -3.47
N LEU A 21 8.16 2.58 -4.01
CA LEU A 21 7.51 1.83 -5.07
C LEU A 21 7.57 2.58 -6.38
N GLU A 22 7.98 1.86 -7.41
CA GLU A 22 8.04 2.33 -8.79
C GLU A 22 7.22 1.43 -9.71
N ARG A 23 7.17 1.80 -10.99
CA ARG A 23 6.44 1.04 -11.99
C ARG A 23 6.98 -0.39 -12.08
N GLY A 24 6.11 -1.36 -11.81
CA GLY A 24 6.41 -2.79 -11.91
C GLY A 24 6.43 -3.47 -10.54
N ASP A 25 6.52 -2.69 -9.46
CA ASP A 25 6.49 -3.22 -8.11
C ASP A 25 5.08 -3.63 -7.70
N LEU A 26 5.00 -4.75 -6.99
CA LEU A 26 3.80 -5.22 -6.31
C LEU A 26 4.14 -5.46 -4.86
N ILE A 27 3.39 -4.84 -3.96
CA ILE A 27 3.46 -5.11 -2.53
C ILE A 27 2.14 -5.63 -1.99
N ILE A 28 2.24 -6.45 -0.95
CA ILE A 28 1.12 -6.92 -0.14
C ILE A 28 1.42 -6.50 1.30
N ILE A 29 0.58 -5.63 1.87
CA ILE A 29 0.66 -5.25 3.29
C ILE A 29 -0.27 -6.18 4.08
N PRO A 30 0.25 -6.98 5.03
CA PRO A 30 -0.57 -7.82 5.89
C PRO A 30 -1.62 -7.02 6.68
N PRO A 31 -2.78 -7.61 6.99
CA PRO A 31 -3.78 -6.96 7.83
C PRO A 31 -3.23 -6.74 9.26
N GLY A 32 -3.61 -5.61 9.88
CA GLY A 32 -3.25 -5.29 11.26
C GLY A 32 -1.97 -4.47 11.44
N LEU A 33 -1.27 -4.11 10.36
CA LEU A 33 -0.12 -3.20 10.42
C LEU A 33 -0.56 -1.74 10.20
N THR A 34 0.04 -0.82 10.96
CA THR A 34 -0.07 0.62 10.69
C THR A 34 0.82 0.96 9.49
N TYR A 35 0.25 1.66 8.51
CA TYR A 35 1.02 2.15 7.38
C TYR A 35 0.55 3.53 6.95
N ARG A 36 1.46 4.26 6.31
CA ARG A 36 1.20 5.56 5.68
C ARG A 36 1.61 5.52 4.23
N PHE A 37 0.94 6.33 3.43
CA PHE A 37 1.21 6.49 2.00
C PHE A 37 1.48 7.96 1.71
N THR A 38 2.51 8.24 0.91
CA THR A 38 2.75 9.58 0.35
C THR A 38 3.34 9.47 -1.05
N LEU A 39 3.15 10.52 -1.85
CA LEU A 39 3.84 10.64 -3.13
C LEU A 39 5.32 10.92 -2.90
N THR A 40 6.15 10.49 -3.84
CA THR A 40 7.52 10.99 -3.98
C THR A 40 7.49 12.44 -4.50
N PRO A 41 8.63 13.18 -4.52
CA PRO A 41 8.69 14.57 -5.00
C PRO A 41 8.20 14.78 -6.45
N GLU A 42 8.12 13.72 -7.26
CA GLU A 42 7.57 13.71 -8.61
C GLU A 42 6.04 13.92 -8.62
N ASN A 43 5.38 13.85 -7.45
CA ASN A 43 3.99 14.21 -7.23
C ASN A 43 2.97 13.50 -8.14
N LYS A 44 3.27 12.28 -8.59
CA LYS A 44 2.37 11.49 -9.45
C LYS A 44 2.57 9.99 -9.23
N VAL A 45 1.46 9.25 -9.10
CA VAL A 45 1.45 7.78 -9.20
C VAL A 45 0.13 7.28 -9.78
N ILE A 46 0.19 6.21 -10.57
CA ILE A 46 -0.96 5.47 -11.09
C ILE A 46 -0.83 4.02 -10.63
N VAL A 47 -1.62 3.65 -9.62
CA VAL A 47 -1.62 2.32 -8.99
C VAL A 47 -2.88 1.52 -9.31
N GLN A 48 -2.75 0.20 -9.35
CA GLN A 48 -3.87 -0.74 -9.35
C GLN A 48 -3.98 -1.33 -7.94
N ARG A 49 -5.19 -1.31 -7.37
CA ARG A 49 -5.44 -1.87 -6.03
C ARG A 49 -6.18 -3.19 -6.16
N PHE A 50 -5.66 -4.21 -5.48
CA PHE A 50 -6.30 -5.51 -5.34
C PHE A 50 -6.94 -5.61 -3.97
N TYR A 51 -8.12 -6.22 -3.91
CA TYR A 51 -8.84 -6.48 -2.66
C TYR A 51 -9.14 -7.97 -2.59
N GLY A 52 -9.02 -8.56 -1.39
CA GLY A 52 -9.49 -9.92 -1.14
C GLY A 52 -11.00 -10.03 -1.41
N ALA A 53 -11.45 -11.21 -1.84
CA ALA A 53 -12.87 -11.46 -2.04
C ALA A 53 -13.64 -11.17 -0.76
N LYS A 54 -14.63 -10.27 -0.82
CA LYS A 54 -15.63 -10.17 0.24
C LYS A 54 -16.47 -11.44 0.18
N ASN A 55 -16.54 -12.20 1.26
CA ASN A 55 -17.60 -13.19 1.43
C ASN A 55 -18.94 -12.42 1.41
N MET A 56 -19.60 -12.38 0.26
CA MET A 56 -20.98 -11.91 0.19
C MET A 56 -21.84 -12.95 0.92
N THR A 57 -22.10 -12.74 2.20
CA THR A 57 -23.22 -13.41 2.84
C THR A 57 -24.50 -12.85 2.20
N GLN A 58 -25.08 -13.62 1.27
CA GLN A 58 -26.48 -13.45 0.89
C GLN A 58 -27.31 -13.65 2.14
N GLN A 59 -27.83 -12.56 2.71
CA GLN A 59 -29.04 -12.65 3.53
C GLN A 59 -30.19 -12.71 2.53
N GLY A 60 -30.86 -13.86 2.50
CA GLY A 60 -32.13 -14.05 1.80
C GLY A 60 -33.29 -13.41 2.53
#